data_AF-K3WRM3-F1
#
_entry.id   AF-K3WRM3-F1
#
_cell.length_a   1.000
_cell.length_b   1.000
_cell.length_c   1.000
_cell.angle_alpha   90.00
_cell.angle_beta   90.00
_cell.angle_gamma   90.00
#
_symmetry.space_group_name_H-M   'P 1'
#
loop_
_entity.id
_entity.type
_entity.pdbx_description
1 polymer ?
#
loop_
_entity_poly.entity_id
_entity_poly.type
_entity_poly.pdbx_seq_one_letter_code
_entity_poly.pdbx_strand_id
1 'polypeptide(L)'
;MINLLTSDLSYDATDAEYEKLVALTQAHPNFKKFYTFPSSEEKGWVKTKSKKKSSHLRIVAVDCEMCVIAPYSHENDRVSNALCRVSAVDGDDMIRNIISDYIVHQPEKGYRMLDPKTDIHGITPEMIAQSKISVAKAQKQLLKYINSDTILVGHSLHGDLKSLRIDHTRVIDTAMIYQRKGGDPLRSTPGLKCLTKFLLNFEMPDGHDSTIDAQASMLAAKYAARNPAGAIIPSSLELHGPKERPDRPVRAPYSGPAEYQPTAFDLSLVAGAAPAVEPAAVAASVPAPAVATVPTAPVIKSDAAVARSCRLRLHRIPKGVSSQDIESFFVQYAKIVPSAVEAIKWLPNQNRGSCNVTFATEAHAALAFETVQHPEVKHQNKITLDSIGRRQKTVAITSSKGKVFSNVQLGVL
;
A
#
# COMPACT_ATOMS: atom_id res chain seq x y z
N MET A 1 -12.48 -3.19 -7.37
CA MET A 1 -11.84 -4.06 -6.38
C MET A 1 -12.79 -4.52 -5.28
N ILE A 2 -13.40 -3.62 -4.47
CA ILE A 2 -14.35 -4.02 -3.41
C ILE A 2 -15.45 -4.96 -3.93
N ASN A 3 -16.14 -4.59 -5.02
CA ASN A 3 -17.18 -5.44 -5.61
C ASN A 3 -16.69 -6.84 -6.04
N LEU A 4 -15.42 -6.98 -6.44
CA LEU A 4 -14.82 -8.29 -6.79
C LEU A 4 -14.53 -9.10 -5.54
N LEU A 5 -14.04 -8.44 -4.49
CA LEU A 5 -13.76 -9.08 -3.20
C LEU A 5 -15.05 -9.48 -2.45
N THR A 6 -16.22 -8.95 -2.84
CA THR A 6 -17.54 -9.25 -2.24
C THR A 6 -18.48 -10.07 -3.14
N SER A 7 -18.04 -10.53 -4.32
CA SER A 7 -18.85 -11.30 -5.30
C SER A 7 -18.30 -12.73 -5.50
N ASP A 8 -18.56 -13.41 -6.64
CA ASP A 8 -18.21 -14.81 -6.92
C ASP A 8 -16.73 -15.22 -6.70
N LEU A 9 -15.82 -14.25 -6.51
CA LEU A 9 -14.42 -14.46 -6.10
C LEU A 9 -14.21 -14.52 -4.57
N SER A 10 -15.29 -14.44 -3.78
CA SER A 10 -15.29 -14.54 -2.30
C SER A 10 -15.18 -15.99 -1.80
N TYR A 11 -14.95 -16.94 -2.68
CA TYR A 11 -14.84 -18.34 -2.32
C TYR A 11 -13.47 -18.67 -1.72
N ASP A 12 -13.48 -19.52 -0.70
CA ASP A 12 -12.29 -20.02 -0.03
C ASP A 12 -11.68 -21.18 -0.82
N ALA A 13 -10.63 -20.88 -1.60
CA ALA A 13 -9.83 -21.92 -2.25
C ALA A 13 -9.22 -22.87 -1.21
N THR A 14 -9.28 -24.15 -1.52
CA THR A 14 -8.79 -25.22 -0.66
C THR A 14 -7.26 -25.30 -0.68
N ASP A 15 -6.69 -25.91 0.36
CA ASP A 15 -5.24 -26.17 0.44
C ASP A 15 -4.74 -26.93 -0.79
N ALA A 16 -5.48 -27.94 -1.25
CA ALA A 16 -5.11 -28.74 -2.42
C ALA A 16 -5.04 -27.90 -3.72
N GLU A 17 -5.94 -26.94 -3.89
CA GLU A 17 -5.91 -26.04 -5.04
C GLU A 17 -4.72 -25.08 -4.97
N TYR A 18 -4.42 -24.52 -3.79
CA TYR A 18 -3.22 -23.70 -3.62
C TYR A 18 -1.93 -24.50 -3.82
N GLU A 19 -1.85 -25.75 -3.34
CA GLU A 19 -0.70 -26.62 -3.58
C GLU A 19 -0.47 -26.85 -5.08
N LYS A 20 -1.54 -27.03 -5.87
CA LYS A 20 -1.44 -27.15 -7.32
C LYS A 20 -0.82 -25.89 -7.93
N LEU A 21 -1.17 -24.70 -7.47
CA LEU A 21 -0.60 -23.44 -7.96
C LEU A 21 0.86 -23.24 -7.53
N VAL A 22 1.21 -23.66 -6.31
CA VAL A 22 2.60 -23.70 -5.84
C VAL A 22 3.43 -24.63 -6.73
N ALA A 23 2.93 -25.84 -7.01
CA ALA A 23 3.59 -26.80 -7.88
C ALA A 23 3.77 -26.25 -9.31
N LEU A 24 2.77 -25.55 -9.85
CA LEU A 24 2.87 -24.90 -11.16
C LEU A 24 3.95 -23.81 -11.19
N THR A 25 4.04 -23.00 -10.13
CA THR A 25 5.08 -21.98 -10.01
C THR A 25 6.47 -22.64 -9.94
N GLN A 26 6.62 -23.69 -9.14
CA GLN A 26 7.89 -24.42 -8.98
C GLN A 26 8.31 -25.19 -10.23
N ALA A 27 7.35 -25.67 -11.03
CA ALA A 27 7.60 -26.34 -12.30
C ALA A 27 8.03 -25.37 -13.43
N HIS A 28 7.86 -24.06 -13.23
CA HIS A 28 8.24 -23.08 -14.23
C HIS A 28 9.76 -23.13 -14.51
N PRO A 29 10.22 -23.15 -15.77
CA PRO A 29 11.65 -23.37 -16.08
C PRO A 29 12.60 -22.32 -15.47
N ASN A 30 12.11 -21.09 -15.28
CA ASN A 30 12.90 -20.02 -14.64
C ASN A 30 12.78 -19.99 -13.11
N PHE A 31 12.00 -20.87 -12.48
CA PHE A 31 11.78 -20.83 -11.03
C PHE A 31 13.11 -20.92 -10.27
N LYS A 32 13.92 -21.94 -10.57
CA LYS A 32 15.24 -22.11 -9.94
C LYS A 32 16.15 -20.91 -10.16
N LYS A 33 16.10 -20.27 -11.34
CA LYS A 33 16.90 -19.08 -11.64
C LYS A 33 16.50 -17.89 -10.77
N PHE A 34 15.20 -17.68 -10.55
CA PHE A 34 14.69 -16.51 -9.84
C PHE A 34 14.54 -16.69 -8.33
N TYR A 35 14.30 -17.90 -7.87
CA TYR A 35 14.10 -18.26 -6.45
C TYR A 35 15.30 -18.96 -5.81
N THR A 36 16.49 -18.85 -6.42
CA THR A 36 17.75 -19.15 -5.73
C THR A 36 18.29 -17.85 -5.15
N PHE A 37 18.06 -17.66 -3.86
CA PHE A 37 18.55 -16.51 -3.11
C PHE A 37 19.90 -16.82 -2.44
N PRO A 38 20.69 -15.79 -2.05
CA PRO A 38 21.87 -15.98 -1.22
C PRO A 38 21.56 -16.73 0.08
N SER A 39 22.57 -17.44 0.60
CA SER A 39 22.41 -18.20 1.85
C SER A 39 22.06 -17.27 3.02
N SER A 40 21.42 -17.80 4.05
CA SER A 40 21.11 -17.06 5.29
C SER A 40 22.35 -16.55 6.05
N GLU A 41 23.55 -16.88 5.57
CA GLU A 41 24.82 -16.39 6.11
C GLU A 41 25.21 -15.04 5.49
N GLU A 42 24.63 -14.66 4.35
CA GLU A 42 24.83 -13.32 3.78
C GLU A 42 24.13 -12.27 4.65
N LYS A 43 24.86 -11.19 4.95
CA LYS A 43 24.42 -10.14 5.88
C LYS A 43 23.08 -9.53 5.45
N GLY A 44 22.07 -9.68 6.32
CA GLY A 44 20.74 -9.09 6.14
C GLY A 44 19.73 -10.01 5.45
N TRP A 45 20.14 -11.20 4.98
CA TRP A 45 19.23 -12.21 4.45
C TRP A 45 18.61 -13.05 5.57
N VAL A 46 17.33 -13.36 5.44
CA VAL A 46 16.61 -14.21 6.39
C VAL A 46 15.88 -15.32 5.64
N LYS A 47 16.16 -16.57 6.02
CA LYS A 47 15.40 -17.73 5.56
C LYS A 47 14.21 -17.98 6.48
N THR A 48 13.04 -18.18 5.89
CA THR A 48 11.84 -18.57 6.63
C THR A 48 12.01 -19.96 7.27
N LYS A 49 11.47 -20.15 8.48
CA LYS A 49 11.65 -21.38 9.28
C LYS A 49 10.29 -22.01 9.62
N SER A 50 10.23 -23.33 9.80
CA SER A 50 8.98 -24.06 10.11
C SER A 50 8.49 -23.91 11.55
N LYS A 51 8.87 -22.83 12.24
CA LYS A 51 8.35 -22.58 13.59
C LYS A 51 6.88 -22.18 13.47
N LYS A 52 5.97 -22.97 14.02
CA LYS A 52 4.54 -22.62 14.05
C LYS A 52 4.27 -21.65 15.21
N LYS A 53 3.50 -20.59 14.90
CA LYS A 53 2.92 -19.65 15.85
C LYS A 53 1.46 -19.46 15.45
N SER A 54 0.59 -19.18 16.40
CA SER A 54 -0.83 -18.88 16.12
C SER A 54 -1.03 -17.67 15.22
N SER A 55 -0.05 -16.76 15.16
CA SER A 55 -0.07 -15.58 14.30
C SER A 55 0.34 -15.87 12.85
N HIS A 56 0.89 -17.05 12.56
CA HIS A 56 1.28 -17.39 11.19
C HIS A 56 0.05 -17.75 10.36
N LEU A 57 -0.04 -17.12 9.21
CA LEU A 57 -1.14 -17.28 8.30
C LEU A 57 -0.86 -18.39 7.30
N ARG A 58 -1.95 -18.95 6.77
CA ARG A 58 -1.89 -19.98 5.75
C ARG A 58 -1.35 -19.42 4.43
N ILE A 59 -1.84 -18.25 4.04
CA ILE A 59 -1.53 -17.63 2.76
C ILE A 59 -1.48 -16.11 2.92
N VAL A 60 -0.46 -15.48 2.32
CA VAL A 60 -0.23 -14.03 2.40
C VAL A 60 0.15 -13.52 1.03
N ALA A 61 -0.52 -12.50 0.55
CA ALA A 61 -0.10 -11.82 -0.68
C ALA A 61 0.79 -10.62 -0.34
N VAL A 62 1.88 -10.47 -1.10
CA VAL A 62 2.92 -9.48 -0.86
C VAL A 62 3.26 -8.78 -2.16
N ASP A 63 3.46 -7.47 -2.07
CA ASP A 63 4.01 -6.65 -3.15
C ASP A 63 4.81 -5.48 -2.54
N CYS A 64 5.83 -5.03 -3.27
CA CYS A 64 6.73 -3.99 -2.83
C CYS A 64 6.92 -2.91 -3.89
N GLU A 65 7.12 -1.68 -3.42
CA GLU A 65 7.63 -0.59 -4.25
C GLU A 65 9.13 -0.44 -4.05
N MET A 66 9.87 -0.13 -5.12
CA MET A 66 11.33 -0.02 -5.06
C MET A 66 11.88 1.21 -5.77
N CYS A 67 12.99 1.69 -5.25
CA CYS A 67 13.78 2.81 -5.75
C CYS A 67 15.16 2.34 -6.23
N VAL A 68 15.91 3.23 -6.90
CA VAL A 68 17.27 2.99 -7.36
C VAL A 68 18.25 3.70 -6.43
N ILE A 69 19.23 2.97 -5.93
CA ILE A 69 20.32 3.50 -5.10
C ILE A 69 21.69 3.10 -5.66
N ALA A 70 22.76 3.75 -5.22
CA ALA A 70 24.14 3.34 -5.50
C ALA A 70 25.02 3.60 -4.27
N PRO A 71 26.07 2.80 -4.03
CA PRO A 71 27.00 3.04 -2.96
C PRO A 71 27.77 4.33 -3.23
N TYR A 72 28.14 5.07 -2.18
CA TYR A 72 28.97 6.26 -2.33
C TYR A 72 30.36 5.93 -2.90
N SER A 73 30.88 4.73 -2.63
CA SER A 73 32.23 4.32 -3.04
C SER A 73 32.33 3.93 -4.52
N HIS A 74 31.24 3.49 -5.15
CA HIS A 74 31.24 2.98 -6.52
C HIS A 74 29.96 3.42 -7.24
N GLU A 75 29.99 4.58 -7.88
CA GLU A 75 28.80 5.19 -8.48
C GLU A 75 28.15 4.36 -9.61
N ASN A 76 28.93 3.47 -10.23
CA ASN A 76 28.46 2.60 -11.31
C ASN A 76 27.72 1.35 -10.80
N ASP A 77 27.85 1.01 -9.51
CA ASP A 77 27.25 -0.19 -8.92
C ASP A 77 25.82 0.10 -8.43
N ARG A 78 24.88 0.19 -9.37
CA ARG A 78 23.49 0.54 -9.07
C ARG A 78 22.71 -0.66 -8.54
N VAL A 79 21.92 -0.41 -7.49
CA VAL A 79 20.88 -1.32 -7.00
C VAL A 79 19.53 -0.78 -7.47
N SER A 80 18.95 -1.37 -8.50
CA SER A 80 17.73 -0.86 -9.15
C SER A 80 16.43 -1.10 -8.38
N ASN A 81 16.45 -2.00 -7.39
CA ASN A 81 15.27 -2.49 -6.69
C ASN A 81 15.45 -2.44 -5.16
N ALA A 82 15.94 -1.31 -4.63
CA ALA A 82 16.00 -1.09 -3.20
C ALA A 82 14.59 -0.89 -2.62
N LEU A 83 14.25 -1.60 -1.55
CA LEU A 83 12.90 -1.60 -0.98
C LEU A 83 12.51 -0.22 -0.45
N CYS A 84 11.43 0.34 -0.98
CA CYS A 84 10.90 1.66 -0.64
C CYS A 84 9.49 1.59 0.01
N ARG A 85 8.69 0.56 -0.27
CA ARG A 85 7.45 0.22 0.46
C ARG A 85 7.19 -1.28 0.42
N VAL A 86 6.59 -1.84 1.46
CA VAL A 86 6.08 -3.23 1.46
C VAL A 86 4.65 -3.26 1.94
N SER A 87 3.79 -3.91 1.15
CA SER A 87 2.43 -4.25 1.53
C SER A 87 2.26 -5.77 1.61
N ALA A 88 1.59 -6.25 2.65
CA ALA A 88 1.19 -7.64 2.78
C ALA A 88 -0.25 -7.74 3.25
N VAL A 89 -1.04 -8.60 2.62
CA VAL A 89 -2.46 -8.81 2.92
C VAL A 89 -2.73 -10.29 3.18
N ASP A 90 -3.67 -10.56 4.08
CA ASP A 90 -4.15 -11.92 4.34
C ASP A 90 -4.86 -12.45 3.10
N GLY A 91 -4.43 -13.59 2.57
CA GLY A 91 -5.04 -14.16 1.37
C GLY A 91 -6.47 -14.67 1.61
N ASP A 92 -6.83 -14.94 2.85
CA ASP A 92 -8.19 -15.37 3.22
C ASP A 92 -9.11 -14.17 3.43
N ASP A 93 -8.65 -13.11 4.10
CA ASP A 93 -9.43 -11.89 4.38
C ASP A 93 -8.74 -10.61 3.87
N MET A 94 -8.57 -10.53 2.55
CA MET A 94 -7.86 -9.43 1.89
C MET A 94 -8.48 -8.05 2.12
N ILE A 95 -9.79 -7.96 2.37
CA ILE A 95 -10.47 -6.67 2.58
C ILE A 95 -10.19 -6.17 4.00
N ARG A 96 -10.25 -7.06 5.00
CA ARG A 96 -10.25 -6.62 6.41
C ARG A 96 -8.90 -6.75 7.08
N ASN A 97 -7.97 -7.49 6.48
CA ASN A 97 -6.70 -7.81 7.11
C ASN A 97 -5.50 -7.47 6.21
N ILE A 98 -5.17 -6.18 6.16
CA ILE A 98 -3.83 -5.73 5.76
C ILE A 98 -2.89 -6.02 6.92
N ILE A 99 -1.89 -6.84 6.68
CA ILE A 99 -0.97 -7.34 7.69
C ILE A 99 0.22 -6.39 7.88
N SER A 100 0.64 -5.77 6.77
CA SER A 100 1.79 -4.88 6.69
C SER A 100 1.51 -3.85 5.60
N ASP A 101 1.77 -2.58 5.90
CA ASP A 101 1.89 -1.51 4.91
C ASP A 101 2.86 -0.48 5.46
N TYR A 102 4.11 -0.52 4.99
CA TYR A 102 5.19 0.31 5.51
C TYR A 102 5.98 0.94 4.38
N ILE A 103 6.15 2.26 4.43
CA ILE A 103 7.24 2.93 3.71
C ILE A 103 8.55 2.57 4.41
N VAL A 104 9.55 2.19 3.64
CA VAL A 104 10.84 1.72 4.14
C VAL A 104 11.90 2.77 3.87
N HIS A 105 12.69 3.06 4.90
CA HIS A 105 13.79 4.01 4.83
C HIS A 105 14.82 3.59 3.81
N GLN A 106 15.09 4.49 2.87
CA GLN A 106 16.19 4.43 1.94
C GLN A 106 16.81 5.82 1.77
N PRO A 107 18.09 5.90 1.37
CA PRO A 107 19.01 4.79 1.16
C PRO A 107 19.53 4.20 2.48
N GLU A 108 19.91 2.92 2.49
CA GLU A 108 20.68 2.35 3.61
C GLU A 108 22.04 3.07 3.79
N LYS A 109 22.63 2.98 4.99
CA LYS A 109 23.93 3.60 5.28
C LYS A 109 25.00 3.17 4.27
N GLY A 110 25.69 4.15 3.68
CA GLY A 110 26.71 3.93 2.66
C GLY A 110 26.19 4.02 1.22
N TYR A 111 24.90 4.29 1.03
CA TYR A 111 24.27 4.46 -0.27
C TYR A 111 23.65 5.86 -0.43
N ARG A 112 23.46 6.27 -1.68
CA ARG A 112 22.69 7.45 -2.11
C ARG A 112 21.51 7.05 -2.99
N MET A 113 20.44 7.83 -2.93
CA MET A 113 19.29 7.70 -3.82
C MET A 113 19.66 8.21 -5.23
N LEU A 114 19.35 7.43 -6.27
CA LEU A 114 19.53 7.85 -7.67
C LEU A 114 18.20 8.15 -8.35
N ASP A 115 17.19 7.29 -8.12
CA ASP A 115 15.87 7.43 -8.70
C ASP A 115 14.83 6.93 -7.69
N PRO A 116 14.01 7.82 -7.10
CA PRO A 116 12.98 7.43 -6.15
C PRO A 116 11.82 6.68 -6.82
N LYS A 117 11.70 6.68 -8.16
CA LYS A 117 10.57 6.13 -8.93
C LYS A 117 9.18 6.64 -8.50
N THR A 118 9.12 7.88 -8.02
CA THR A 118 7.88 8.56 -7.64
C THR A 118 6.87 8.63 -8.79
N ASP A 119 7.33 8.67 -10.04
CA ASP A 119 6.47 8.61 -11.24
C ASP A 119 5.72 7.28 -11.41
N ILE A 120 6.22 6.22 -10.76
CA ILE A 120 5.62 4.88 -10.81
C ILE A 120 4.68 4.68 -9.64
N HIS A 121 5.12 4.93 -8.41
CA HIS A 121 4.41 4.56 -7.20
C HIS A 121 3.96 5.73 -6.30
N GLY A 122 4.18 6.98 -6.71
CA GLY A 122 3.70 8.17 -6.02
C GLY A 122 4.39 8.53 -4.69
N ILE A 123 5.25 7.65 -4.15
CA ILE A 123 6.00 7.90 -2.91
C ILE A 123 7.14 8.90 -3.18
N THR A 124 7.19 9.99 -2.41
CA THR A 124 8.22 11.03 -2.58
C THR A 124 9.54 10.64 -1.89
N PRO A 125 10.69 11.18 -2.34
CA PRO A 125 11.98 10.97 -1.68
C PRO A 125 11.96 11.33 -0.20
N GLU A 126 11.24 12.39 0.18
CA GLU A 126 11.15 12.87 1.55
C GLU A 126 10.40 11.85 2.43
N MET A 127 9.29 11.29 1.93
CA MET A 127 8.55 10.24 2.64
C MET A 127 9.42 9.00 2.87
N ILE A 128 10.22 8.62 1.87
CA ILE A 128 11.16 7.51 1.96
C ILE A 128 12.27 7.81 2.99
N ALA A 129 12.92 8.97 2.89
CA ALA A 129 14.01 9.36 3.76
C ALA A 129 13.58 9.56 5.22
N GLN A 130 12.36 10.06 5.47
CA GLN A 130 11.83 10.29 6.81
C GLN A 130 11.28 9.02 7.48
N SER A 131 11.14 7.91 6.73
CA SER A 131 10.66 6.67 7.33
C SER A 131 11.57 6.18 8.45
N LYS A 132 10.96 5.72 9.54
CA LYS A 132 11.66 5.09 10.68
C LYS A 132 11.71 3.56 10.57
N ILE A 133 11.24 3.00 9.46
CA ILE A 133 11.21 1.56 9.22
C ILE A 133 12.39 1.19 8.34
N SER A 134 13.40 0.51 8.88
CA SER A 134 14.46 -0.08 8.08
C SER A 134 13.99 -1.37 7.39
N VAL A 135 14.73 -1.82 6.36
CA VAL A 135 14.51 -3.13 5.71
C VAL A 135 14.44 -4.25 6.75
N ALA A 136 15.37 -4.28 7.71
CA ALA A 136 15.38 -5.27 8.78
C ALA A 136 14.14 -5.22 9.68
N LYS A 137 13.61 -4.02 9.94
CA LYS A 137 12.37 -3.86 10.71
C LYS A 137 11.17 -4.32 9.90
N ALA A 138 11.09 -3.97 8.61
CA ALA A 138 10.03 -4.43 7.70
C ALA A 138 10.01 -5.97 7.61
N GLN A 139 11.17 -6.61 7.37
CA GLN A 139 11.34 -8.07 7.42
C GLN A 139 10.79 -8.65 8.71
N LYS A 140 11.22 -8.11 9.86
CA LYS A 140 10.80 -8.60 11.17
C LYS A 140 9.28 -8.48 11.39
N GLN A 141 8.64 -7.44 10.87
CA GLN A 141 7.18 -7.30 10.95
C GLN A 141 6.48 -8.36 10.09
N LEU A 142 6.92 -8.55 8.86
CA LEU A 142 6.35 -9.55 7.96
C LEU A 142 6.50 -10.98 8.51
N LEU A 143 7.68 -11.32 9.04
CA LEU A 143 8.00 -12.63 9.66
C LEU A 143 7.21 -12.93 10.97
N LYS A 144 6.36 -12.02 11.45
CA LYS A 144 5.39 -12.33 12.51
C LYS A 144 4.21 -13.15 11.99
N TYR A 145 3.93 -13.05 10.70
CA TYR A 145 2.76 -13.61 10.04
C TYR A 145 3.11 -14.69 9.02
N ILE A 146 4.38 -14.75 8.58
CA ILE A 146 4.83 -15.74 7.61
C ILE A 146 5.87 -16.68 8.22
N ASN A 147 5.81 -17.95 7.86
CA ASN A 147 6.82 -18.95 8.16
C ASN A 147 7.14 -19.78 6.90
N SER A 148 7.88 -20.89 7.00
CA SER A 148 8.17 -21.71 5.81
C SER A 148 6.96 -22.46 5.25
N ASP A 149 5.89 -22.59 6.04
CA ASP A 149 4.67 -23.33 5.66
C ASP A 149 3.62 -22.41 5.04
N THR A 150 3.67 -21.11 5.37
CA THR A 150 2.86 -20.05 4.73
C THR A 150 3.11 -20.01 3.24
N ILE A 151 2.06 -19.90 2.44
CA ILE A 151 2.15 -19.67 0.99
C ILE A 151 2.23 -18.16 0.74
N LEU A 152 3.28 -17.69 0.06
CA LEU A 152 3.34 -16.30 -0.38
C LEU A 152 2.82 -16.14 -1.81
N VAL A 153 1.99 -15.13 -2.05
CA VAL A 153 1.42 -14.84 -3.38
C VAL A 153 1.87 -13.46 -3.85
N GLY A 154 2.20 -13.33 -5.13
CA GLY A 154 2.54 -12.04 -5.72
C GLY A 154 2.66 -12.11 -7.24
N HIS A 155 3.17 -11.05 -7.85
CA HIS A 155 3.39 -10.98 -9.29
C HIS A 155 4.83 -10.62 -9.61
N SER A 156 5.60 -11.57 -10.17
CA SER A 156 7.06 -11.50 -10.20
C SER A 156 7.69 -11.42 -8.80
N LEU A 157 7.10 -12.18 -7.86
CA LEU A 157 7.33 -12.08 -6.41
C LEU A 157 8.80 -12.26 -5.99
N HIS A 158 9.62 -12.91 -6.81
CA HIS A 158 11.06 -13.02 -6.58
C HIS A 158 11.75 -11.65 -6.45
N GLY A 159 11.27 -10.62 -7.14
CA GLY A 159 11.78 -9.25 -7.05
C GLY A 159 11.53 -8.65 -5.66
N ASP A 160 10.32 -8.82 -5.15
CA ASP A 160 9.91 -8.39 -3.81
C ASP A 160 10.73 -9.08 -2.74
N LEU A 161 10.83 -10.41 -2.80
CA LEU A 161 11.61 -11.21 -1.84
C LEU A 161 13.10 -10.85 -1.86
N LYS A 162 13.65 -10.52 -3.03
CA LYS A 162 15.03 -10.03 -3.15
C LYS A 162 15.21 -8.65 -2.49
N SER A 163 14.27 -7.72 -2.72
CA SER A 163 14.31 -6.39 -2.09
C SER A 163 14.14 -6.46 -0.57
N LEU A 164 13.31 -7.40 -0.11
CA LEU A 164 13.10 -7.74 1.29
C LEU A 164 14.23 -8.58 1.88
N ARG A 165 15.16 -9.13 1.08
CA ARG A 165 16.19 -10.10 1.50
C ARG A 165 15.61 -11.30 2.28
N ILE A 166 14.49 -11.85 1.82
CA ILE A 166 13.84 -13.03 2.43
C ILE A 166 13.98 -14.23 1.50
N ASP A 167 14.55 -15.31 2.01
CA ASP A 167 14.57 -16.62 1.34
C ASP A 167 13.29 -17.41 1.73
N HIS A 168 12.38 -17.49 0.77
CA HIS A 168 11.13 -18.22 0.86
C HIS A 168 10.73 -18.77 -0.51
N THR A 169 10.43 -20.07 -0.57
CA THR A 169 10.23 -20.81 -1.85
C THR A 169 8.84 -21.42 -1.99
N ARG A 170 8.00 -21.32 -0.97
CA ARG A 170 6.61 -21.80 -0.99
C ARG A 170 5.69 -20.69 -1.50
N VAL A 171 5.76 -20.48 -2.81
CA VAL A 171 5.19 -19.30 -3.46
C VAL A 171 4.20 -19.65 -4.57
N ILE A 172 3.23 -18.75 -4.80
CA ILE A 172 2.44 -18.67 -6.01
C ILE A 172 2.84 -17.35 -6.71
N ASP A 173 3.66 -17.46 -7.75
CA ASP A 173 4.04 -16.31 -8.58
C ASP A 173 3.08 -16.24 -9.77
N THR A 174 2.16 -15.28 -9.73
CA THR A 174 1.14 -15.13 -10.78
C THR A 174 1.75 -14.82 -12.15
N ALA A 175 2.98 -14.30 -12.22
CA ALA A 175 3.68 -14.11 -13.49
C ALA A 175 4.12 -15.46 -14.10
N MET A 176 4.30 -16.50 -13.30
CA MET A 176 4.80 -17.82 -13.73
C MET A 176 3.69 -18.84 -14.02
N ILE A 177 2.47 -18.63 -13.53
CA ILE A 177 1.34 -19.56 -13.72
C ILE A 177 0.43 -19.19 -14.91
N TYR A 178 0.72 -18.08 -15.59
CA TYR A 178 0.01 -17.61 -16.78
C TYR A 178 0.99 -17.34 -17.93
N GLN A 179 0.50 -17.39 -19.17
CA GLN A 179 1.34 -17.17 -20.36
C GLN A 179 0.85 -15.97 -21.15
N ARG A 180 1.77 -15.19 -21.72
CA ARG A 180 1.41 -14.11 -22.63
C ARG A 180 1.18 -14.63 -24.04
N LYS A 181 0.10 -14.19 -24.68
CA LYS A 181 -0.20 -14.48 -26.10
C LYS A 181 0.94 -14.05 -27.00
N GLY A 182 1.47 -14.99 -27.78
CA GLY A 182 2.58 -14.77 -28.69
C GLY A 182 3.91 -14.45 -28.01
N GLY A 183 4.01 -14.60 -26.69
CA GLY A 183 5.26 -14.42 -25.95
C GLY A 183 6.03 -15.73 -25.83
N ASP A 184 7.37 -15.64 -25.80
CA ASP A 184 8.22 -16.77 -25.39
C ASP A 184 7.97 -17.03 -23.89
N PRO A 185 7.50 -18.22 -23.48
CA PRO A 185 7.22 -18.55 -22.07
C PRO A 185 8.42 -18.32 -21.13
N LEU A 186 9.65 -18.37 -21.66
CA LEU A 186 10.88 -18.16 -20.89
C LEU A 186 11.30 -16.69 -20.79
N ARG A 187 10.76 -15.81 -21.65
CA ARG A 187 11.20 -14.40 -21.76
C ARG A 187 10.09 -13.39 -21.60
N SER A 188 8.82 -13.78 -21.67
CA SER A 188 7.69 -12.87 -21.54
C SER A 188 6.58 -13.46 -20.68
N THR A 189 6.46 -12.93 -19.48
CA THR A 189 5.31 -13.11 -18.61
C THR A 189 4.26 -12.03 -18.90
N PRO A 190 2.96 -12.30 -18.67
CA PRO A 190 1.94 -11.26 -18.73
C PRO A 190 2.10 -10.29 -17.55
N GLY A 191 1.82 -9.01 -17.74
CA GLY A 191 1.80 -8.05 -16.63
C GLY A 191 0.52 -8.13 -15.81
N LEU A 192 0.58 -7.75 -14.54
CA LEU A 192 -0.56 -7.79 -13.61
C LEU A 192 -1.79 -7.00 -14.10
N LYS A 193 -1.59 -5.83 -14.71
CA LYS A 193 -2.67 -5.02 -15.31
C LYS A 193 -3.40 -5.75 -16.46
N CYS A 194 -2.69 -6.58 -17.22
CA CYS A 194 -3.29 -7.43 -18.25
C CYS A 194 -4.02 -8.63 -17.63
N LEU A 195 -3.42 -9.27 -16.62
CA LEU A 195 -4.04 -10.38 -15.90
C LEU A 195 -5.38 -9.99 -15.28
N THR A 196 -5.38 -8.90 -14.52
CA THR A 196 -6.58 -8.39 -13.83
C THR A 196 -7.67 -7.98 -14.81
N LYS A 197 -7.31 -7.29 -15.90
CA LYS A 197 -8.28 -6.91 -16.93
C LYS A 197 -8.89 -8.13 -17.61
N PHE A 198 -8.07 -9.10 -18.01
CA PHE A 198 -8.54 -10.26 -18.75
C PHE A 198 -9.31 -11.26 -17.88
N LEU A 199 -8.79 -11.58 -16.69
CA LEU A 199 -9.34 -12.64 -15.83
C LEU A 199 -10.49 -12.13 -14.95
N LEU A 200 -10.39 -10.89 -14.46
CA LEU A 200 -11.27 -10.36 -13.42
C LEU A 200 -12.17 -9.22 -13.92
N ASN A 201 -12.03 -8.83 -15.20
CA ASN A 201 -12.62 -7.60 -15.74
C ASN A 201 -12.33 -6.37 -14.84
N PHE A 202 -11.13 -6.34 -14.25
CA PHE A 202 -10.70 -5.31 -13.33
C PHE A 202 -9.67 -4.41 -14.01
N GLU A 203 -10.02 -3.14 -14.18
CA GLU A 203 -9.07 -2.14 -14.63
C GLU A 203 -8.28 -1.61 -13.44
N MET A 204 -7.00 -1.99 -13.36
CA MET A 204 -6.10 -1.45 -12.34
C MET A 204 -5.93 0.07 -12.52
N PRO A 205 -5.82 0.83 -11.42
CA PRO A 205 -5.50 2.25 -11.46
C PRO A 205 -4.24 2.55 -12.27
N ASP A 206 -4.06 3.83 -12.61
CA ASP A 206 -2.78 4.33 -13.10
C ASP A 206 -1.87 4.65 -11.92
N GLY A 207 -0.59 4.30 -12.06
CA GLY A 207 0.35 4.24 -10.94
C GLY A 207 0.31 2.89 -10.21
N HIS A 208 1.37 2.59 -9.49
CA HIS A 208 1.53 1.39 -8.69
C HIS A 208 1.14 1.68 -7.23
N ASP A 209 0.41 0.73 -6.65
CA ASP A 209 0.07 0.73 -5.23
C ASP A 209 0.22 -0.70 -4.73
N SER A 210 1.32 -0.96 -4.02
CA SER A 210 1.61 -2.30 -3.49
C SER A 210 0.47 -2.99 -2.73
N THR A 211 -0.47 -2.28 -2.09
CA THR A 211 -1.61 -2.95 -1.45
C THR A 211 -2.61 -3.44 -2.50
N ILE A 212 -2.94 -2.59 -3.48
CA ILE A 212 -3.80 -2.97 -4.62
C ILE A 212 -3.15 -4.11 -5.41
N ASP A 213 -1.84 -4.05 -5.64
CA ASP A 213 -1.09 -5.00 -6.46
C ASP A 213 -1.00 -6.37 -5.76
N ALA A 214 -0.79 -6.40 -4.43
CA ALA A 214 -0.85 -7.62 -3.63
C ALA A 214 -2.27 -8.24 -3.66
N GLN A 215 -3.32 -7.44 -3.47
CA GLN A 215 -4.71 -7.90 -3.53
C GLN A 215 -5.09 -8.41 -4.93
N ALA A 216 -4.66 -7.72 -5.98
CA ALA A 216 -4.87 -8.10 -7.36
C ALA A 216 -4.17 -9.43 -7.71
N SER A 217 -2.93 -9.61 -7.25
CA SER A 217 -2.18 -10.86 -7.41
C SER A 217 -2.89 -12.02 -6.72
N MET A 218 -3.38 -11.81 -5.50
CA MET A 218 -4.14 -12.80 -4.76
C MET A 218 -5.45 -13.19 -5.46
N LEU A 219 -6.19 -12.20 -5.99
CA LEU A 219 -7.39 -12.46 -6.78
C LEU A 219 -7.09 -13.26 -8.05
N ALA A 220 -6.00 -12.96 -8.75
CA ALA A 220 -5.56 -13.72 -9.91
C ALA A 220 -5.17 -15.17 -9.55
N ALA A 221 -4.58 -15.40 -8.37
CA ALA A 221 -4.31 -16.74 -7.85
C ALA A 221 -5.60 -17.49 -7.49
N LYS A 222 -6.56 -16.86 -6.80
CA LYS A 222 -7.89 -17.45 -6.51
C LYS A 222 -8.63 -17.81 -7.79
N TYR A 223 -8.55 -16.96 -8.83
CA TYR A 223 -9.10 -17.28 -10.15
C TYR A 223 -8.45 -18.53 -10.76
N ALA A 224 -7.11 -18.65 -10.68
CA ALA A 224 -6.34 -19.79 -11.18
C ALA A 224 -6.66 -21.10 -10.47
N ALA A 225 -7.12 -21.05 -9.21
CA ALA A 225 -7.49 -22.24 -8.45
C ALA A 225 -8.69 -22.97 -9.08
N ARG A 226 -9.67 -22.21 -9.62
CA ARG A 226 -10.91 -22.76 -10.18
C ARG A 226 -10.94 -22.87 -11.70
N ASN A 227 -10.04 -22.17 -12.37
CA ASN A 227 -9.96 -22.14 -13.83
C ASN A 227 -8.64 -22.78 -14.28
N PRO A 228 -8.53 -23.24 -15.53
CA PRO A 228 -7.26 -23.72 -16.04
C PRO A 228 -6.16 -22.65 -15.90
N ALA A 229 -5.23 -22.88 -14.95
CA ALA A 229 -3.99 -22.12 -14.88
C ALA A 229 -3.22 -22.30 -16.20
N GLY A 230 -2.67 -21.22 -16.75
CA GLY A 230 -2.06 -21.21 -18.08
C GLY A 230 -2.92 -20.60 -19.19
N ALA A 231 -3.99 -19.87 -18.85
CA ALA A 231 -4.71 -19.04 -19.83
C ALA A 231 -3.73 -18.13 -20.58
N ILE A 232 -3.87 -18.11 -21.91
CA ILE A 232 -3.07 -17.26 -22.79
C ILE A 232 -3.64 -15.83 -22.71
N ILE A 233 -2.92 -14.97 -21.99
CA ILE A 233 -3.31 -13.59 -21.71
C ILE A 233 -2.99 -12.73 -22.94
N PRO A 234 -3.97 -12.03 -23.53
CA PRO A 234 -3.72 -11.14 -24.66
C PRO A 234 -2.69 -10.06 -24.31
N SER A 235 -2.02 -9.52 -25.33
CA SER A 235 -1.00 -8.50 -25.10
C SER A 235 -1.60 -7.21 -24.51
N SER A 236 -0.76 -6.39 -23.86
CA SER A 236 -1.21 -5.07 -23.38
C SER A 236 -1.79 -4.20 -24.49
N LEU A 237 -1.31 -4.34 -25.73
CA LEU A 237 -1.83 -3.62 -26.89
C LEU A 237 -3.25 -4.08 -27.23
N GLU A 238 -3.51 -5.39 -27.19
CA GLU A 238 -4.85 -5.95 -27.41
C GLU A 238 -5.84 -5.55 -26.33
N LEU A 239 -5.41 -5.48 -25.07
CA LEU A 239 -6.31 -5.22 -23.93
C LEU A 239 -6.51 -3.74 -23.62
N HIS A 240 -5.51 -2.90 -23.82
CA HIS A 240 -5.53 -1.48 -23.42
C HIS A 240 -5.33 -0.52 -24.58
N GLY A 241 -5.15 -1.02 -25.80
CA GLY A 241 -4.79 -0.18 -26.94
C GLY A 241 -3.35 0.34 -26.87
N PRO A 242 -2.95 1.19 -27.83
CA PRO A 242 -1.63 1.82 -27.82
C PRO A 242 -1.47 2.70 -26.58
N LYS A 243 -0.34 2.54 -25.87
CA LYS A 243 0.02 3.46 -24.78
C LYS A 243 0.33 4.82 -25.39
N GLU A 244 -0.54 5.79 -25.18
CA GLU A 244 -0.15 7.20 -25.19
C GLU A 244 0.86 7.37 -24.05
N ARG A 245 2.12 7.61 -24.38
CA ARG A 245 3.11 8.02 -23.39
C ARG A 245 2.95 9.53 -23.27
N PRO A 246 2.35 10.08 -22.20
CA PRO A 246 2.47 11.51 -21.97
C PRO A 246 3.97 11.85 -21.92
N ASP A 247 4.35 13.02 -22.44
CA ASP A 247 5.72 13.50 -22.42
C ASP A 247 6.23 13.41 -20.98
N ARG A 248 7.10 12.42 -20.71
CA ARG A 248 7.71 12.32 -19.40
C ARG A 248 8.72 13.45 -19.32
N PRO A 249 8.68 14.30 -18.28
CA PRO A 249 9.76 15.23 -18.04
C PRO A 249 11.07 14.43 -18.04
N VAL A 250 12.09 14.96 -18.73
CA VAL A 250 13.43 14.38 -18.77
C VAL A 250 13.85 14.10 -17.32
N ARG A 251 14.20 12.84 -17.02
CA ARG A 251 14.63 12.43 -15.67
C ARG A 251 15.88 13.21 -15.29
N ALA A 252 15.71 14.32 -14.58
CA ALA A 252 16.82 14.97 -13.90
C ALA A 252 17.32 14.01 -12.80
N PRO A 253 18.64 13.80 -12.65
CA PRO A 253 19.17 13.10 -11.49
C PRO A 253 18.64 13.76 -10.23
N TYR A 254 18.13 12.99 -9.27
CA TYR A 254 17.73 13.55 -7.98
C TYR A 254 18.96 14.24 -7.35
N SER A 255 18.89 15.56 -7.20
CA SER A 255 19.95 16.40 -6.65
C SER A 255 19.63 16.94 -5.25
N GLY A 256 18.53 16.48 -4.64
CA GLY A 256 18.13 16.86 -3.29
C GLY A 256 19.06 16.26 -2.22
N PRO A 257 19.07 16.81 -0.99
CA PRO A 257 20.01 16.38 0.04
C PRO A 257 19.84 14.90 0.37
N ALA A 258 20.96 14.18 0.36
CA ALA A 258 21.08 12.81 0.85
C ALA A 258 21.50 12.84 2.33
N GLU A 259 20.70 13.45 3.20
CA GLU A 259 21.04 13.50 4.62
C GLU A 259 20.27 12.44 5.41
N TYR A 260 21.01 11.41 5.82
CA TYR A 260 20.68 10.67 7.04
C TYR A 260 20.67 11.69 8.19
N GLN A 261 19.48 12.05 8.68
CA GLN A 261 19.34 12.77 9.95
C GLN A 261 19.52 11.74 11.08
N PRO A 262 20.63 11.72 11.82
CA PRO A 262 20.78 10.91 13.01
C PRO A 262 19.96 11.58 14.11
N THR A 263 18.65 11.33 14.20
CA THR A 263 17.92 11.71 15.41
C THR A 263 18.18 10.63 16.47
N ALA A 264 19.41 10.60 17.00
CA ALA A 264 19.55 10.29 18.41
C ALA A 264 18.86 11.45 19.15
N PHE A 265 17.77 11.11 19.84
CA PHE A 265 17.00 12.04 20.63
C PHE A 265 17.89 12.48 21.81
N ASP A 266 18.61 13.58 21.67
CA ASP A 266 19.31 14.24 22.78
C ASP A 266 18.32 15.18 23.49
N LEU A 267 17.95 14.79 24.70
CA LEU A 267 17.03 15.50 25.59
C LEU A 267 17.61 16.83 26.14
N SER A 268 18.86 17.18 25.83
CA SER A 268 19.51 18.39 26.37
C SER A 268 19.28 19.68 25.57
N LEU A 269 18.69 19.63 24.36
CA LEU A 269 18.58 20.79 23.47
C LEU A 269 17.18 21.43 23.39
N VAL A 270 16.23 21.03 24.23
CA VAL A 270 14.91 21.70 24.30
C VAL A 270 14.96 22.88 25.27
N ALA A 271 15.69 23.93 24.89
CA ALA A 271 15.55 25.24 25.52
C ALA A 271 15.70 26.35 24.47
N GLY A 272 14.55 26.86 24.01
CA GLY A 272 14.42 28.21 23.49
C GLY A 272 14.46 28.36 21.97
N ALA A 273 13.31 28.76 21.40
CA ALA A 273 13.14 29.87 20.48
C ALA A 273 11.99 29.58 19.49
N ALA A 274 10.90 30.33 19.64
CA ALA A 274 9.88 30.46 18.60
C ALA A 274 10.37 31.43 17.51
N PRO A 275 9.84 31.31 16.28
CA PRO A 275 9.51 32.52 15.53
C PRO A 275 8.10 32.51 14.93
N ALA A 276 7.58 33.72 14.82
CA ALA A 276 6.28 34.11 14.30
C ALA A 276 6.25 34.13 12.77
N VAL A 277 5.07 33.86 12.19
CA VAL A 277 4.73 34.25 10.80
C VAL A 277 3.27 34.70 10.74
N GLU A 278 3.04 35.89 10.19
CA GLU A 278 1.75 36.55 9.95
C GLU A 278 0.93 35.90 8.81
N PRO A 279 -0.42 36.10 8.74
CA PRO A 279 -1.27 35.46 7.74
C PRO A 279 -1.51 36.35 6.51
N ALA A 280 -1.41 35.77 5.31
CA ALA A 280 -1.87 36.39 4.07
C ALA A 280 -3.33 36.00 3.74
N ALA A 281 -4.04 36.98 3.18
CA ALA A 281 -5.49 37.11 3.11
C ALA A 281 -6.20 36.23 2.06
N VAL A 282 -7.50 36.05 2.32
CA VAL A 282 -8.51 35.32 1.55
C VAL A 282 -9.11 36.23 0.47
N ALA A 283 -9.28 35.75 -0.75
CA ALA A 283 -10.13 36.38 -1.76
C ALA A 283 -11.22 35.40 -2.20
N ALA A 284 -12.47 35.87 -2.13
CA ALA A 284 -13.69 35.17 -2.50
C ALA A 284 -14.07 35.45 -3.97
N SER A 285 -14.76 34.50 -4.61
CA SER A 285 -15.63 34.82 -5.75
C SER A 285 -16.85 33.88 -5.83
N VAL A 286 -17.90 34.41 -6.43
CA VAL A 286 -19.35 34.16 -6.28
C VAL A 286 -19.88 33.22 -7.40
N PRO A 287 -21.05 32.54 -7.26
CA PRO A 287 -21.49 31.47 -8.16
C PRO A 287 -22.58 31.89 -9.18
N ALA A 288 -22.72 31.13 -10.29
CA ALA A 288 -23.95 30.92 -11.08
C ALA A 288 -23.71 29.91 -12.24
N PRO A 289 -24.75 29.39 -12.95
CA PRO A 289 -25.90 28.61 -12.49
C PRO A 289 -26.04 27.25 -13.24
N ALA A 290 -27.06 26.46 -12.87
CA ALA A 290 -27.31 25.09 -13.32
C ALA A 290 -27.91 24.96 -14.74
N VAL A 291 -27.47 23.95 -15.50
CA VAL A 291 -28.17 23.40 -16.69
C VAL A 291 -28.03 21.86 -16.73
N ALA A 292 -29.05 21.21 -17.27
CA ALA A 292 -29.46 19.82 -17.14
C ALA A 292 -28.56 18.72 -17.78
N THR A 293 -28.86 17.50 -17.36
CA THR A 293 -28.20 16.20 -17.57
C THR A 293 -28.35 15.58 -18.97
N VAL A 294 -27.25 15.05 -19.51
CA VAL A 294 -27.13 14.05 -20.60
C VAL A 294 -25.91 13.16 -20.25
N PRO A 295 -25.91 11.82 -20.49
CA PRO A 295 -24.96 10.91 -19.83
C PRO A 295 -23.56 11.02 -20.44
N THR A 296 -22.53 11.21 -19.61
CA THR A 296 -21.16 11.50 -20.04
C THR A 296 -20.15 10.40 -19.70
N ALA A 297 -19.20 10.25 -20.61
CA ALA A 297 -17.95 9.48 -20.58
C ALA A 297 -17.15 9.59 -19.26
N PRO A 298 -16.19 8.67 -18.97
CA PRO A 298 -15.49 8.62 -17.69
C PRO A 298 -14.82 9.96 -17.36
N VAL A 299 -15.16 10.49 -16.19
CA VAL A 299 -14.68 11.79 -15.70
C VAL A 299 -13.24 11.65 -15.21
N ILE A 300 -12.30 12.28 -15.90
CA ILE A 300 -10.92 12.46 -15.43
C ILE A 300 -10.98 13.41 -14.22
N LYS A 301 -10.63 12.90 -13.03
CA LYS A 301 -10.57 13.71 -11.80
C LYS A 301 -9.37 14.67 -11.89
N SER A 302 -9.57 15.93 -11.51
CA SER A 302 -8.46 16.89 -11.39
C SER A 302 -7.50 16.49 -10.25
N ASP A 303 -6.24 16.92 -10.30
CA ASP A 303 -5.25 16.65 -9.25
C ASP A 303 -5.73 17.06 -7.85
N ALA A 304 -6.46 18.17 -7.76
CA ALA A 304 -7.10 18.61 -6.52
C ALA A 304 -8.24 17.70 -6.05
N ALA A 305 -8.94 17.03 -6.97
CA ALA A 305 -9.95 16.02 -6.65
C ALA A 305 -9.29 14.71 -6.19
N VAL A 306 -8.20 14.29 -6.84
CA VAL A 306 -7.40 13.11 -6.43
C VAL A 306 -6.78 13.32 -5.05
N ALA A 307 -6.15 14.47 -4.80
CA ALA A 307 -5.59 14.80 -3.50
C ALA A 307 -6.66 14.85 -2.39
N ARG A 308 -7.91 15.20 -2.73
CA ARG A 308 -9.03 15.20 -1.78
C ARG A 308 -9.55 13.78 -1.52
N SER A 309 -9.59 12.91 -2.54
CA SER A 309 -10.04 11.53 -2.39
C SER A 309 -9.06 10.65 -1.60
N CYS A 310 -7.80 11.06 -1.46
CA CYS A 310 -6.83 10.43 -0.54
C CYS A 310 -7.04 10.80 0.94
N ARG A 311 -8.09 11.55 1.29
CA ARG A 311 -8.26 12.11 2.64
C ARG A 311 -9.58 11.71 3.28
N LEU A 312 -9.53 11.42 4.57
CA LEU A 312 -10.71 11.29 5.42
C LEU A 312 -10.76 12.46 6.41
N ARG A 313 -11.97 12.81 6.84
CA ARG A 313 -12.19 13.86 7.84
C ARG A 313 -12.70 13.27 9.14
N LEU A 314 -11.97 13.54 10.22
CA LEU A 314 -12.46 13.32 11.58
C LEU A 314 -13.04 14.62 12.11
N HIS A 315 -14.25 14.54 12.65
CA HIS A 315 -14.92 15.67 13.28
C HIS A 315 -15.67 15.22 14.53
N ARG A 316 -16.09 16.20 15.34
CA ARG A 316 -16.63 15.97 16.69
C ARG A 316 -15.62 15.36 17.67
N ILE A 317 -14.32 15.57 17.46
CA ILE A 317 -13.23 15.04 18.28
C ILE A 317 -13.29 15.68 19.68
N PRO A 318 -13.43 14.92 20.78
CA PRO A 318 -13.44 15.49 22.12
C PRO A 318 -12.07 15.99 22.59
N LYS A 319 -12.05 16.95 23.52
CA LYS A 319 -10.81 17.40 24.18
C LYS A 319 -10.12 16.23 24.89
N GLY A 320 -8.80 16.13 24.71
CA GLY A 320 -7.98 15.05 25.28
C GLY A 320 -7.57 13.97 24.27
N VAL A 321 -8.07 14.02 23.04
CA VAL A 321 -7.53 13.25 21.90
C VAL A 321 -6.45 14.08 21.21
N SER A 322 -5.31 13.46 20.91
CA SER A 322 -4.21 14.03 20.13
C SER A 322 -4.16 13.47 18.71
N SER A 323 -3.43 14.13 17.81
CA SER A 323 -3.18 13.60 16.46
C SER A 323 -2.46 12.24 16.49
N GLN A 324 -1.61 11.98 17.50
CA GLN A 324 -0.93 10.69 17.68
C GLN A 324 -1.90 9.57 18.06
N ASP A 325 -2.94 9.88 18.85
CA ASP A 325 -3.99 8.91 19.19
C ASP A 325 -4.82 8.54 17.95
N ILE A 326 -5.05 9.51 17.06
CA ILE A 326 -5.73 9.30 15.78
C ILE A 326 -4.90 8.42 14.85
N GLU A 327 -3.59 8.68 14.73
CA GLU A 327 -2.68 7.83 13.96
C GLU A 327 -2.70 6.40 14.51
N SER A 328 -2.54 6.24 15.82
CA SER A 328 -2.56 4.94 16.51
C SER A 328 -3.88 4.20 16.30
N PHE A 329 -5.00 4.93 16.27
CA PHE A 329 -6.32 4.37 15.99
C PHE A 329 -6.40 3.74 14.59
N PHE A 330 -5.93 4.40 13.54
CA PHE A 330 -5.91 3.81 12.19
C PHE A 330 -4.94 2.63 12.10
N VAL A 331 -3.75 2.74 12.68
CA VAL A 331 -2.78 1.63 12.69
C VAL A 331 -3.33 0.42 13.43
N GLN A 332 -4.01 0.63 14.56
CA GLN A 332 -4.53 -0.45 15.39
C GLN A 332 -5.78 -1.10 14.79
N TYR A 333 -6.74 -0.31 14.34
CA TYR A 333 -8.09 -0.79 13.99
C TYR A 333 -8.37 -0.86 12.49
N ALA A 334 -7.64 -0.10 11.66
CA ALA A 334 -7.73 -0.19 10.20
C ALA A 334 -6.54 -0.94 9.57
N LYS A 335 -5.47 -1.18 10.35
CA LYS A 335 -4.19 -1.75 9.92
C LYS A 335 -3.53 -0.98 8.76
N ILE A 336 -3.85 0.31 8.66
CA ILE A 336 -3.32 1.22 7.64
C ILE A 336 -2.62 2.37 8.35
N VAL A 337 -1.40 2.69 7.90
CA VAL A 337 -0.64 3.83 8.41
C VAL A 337 -1.03 5.08 7.60
N PRO A 338 -1.63 6.11 8.22
CA PRO A 338 -1.85 7.38 7.52
C PRO A 338 -0.53 8.02 7.10
N SER A 339 -0.49 8.64 5.92
CA SER A 339 0.67 9.42 5.47
C SER A 339 0.84 10.73 6.26
N ALA A 340 -0.28 11.31 6.71
CA ALA A 340 -0.27 12.47 7.59
C ALA A 340 -1.56 12.58 8.41
N VAL A 341 -1.45 13.01 9.66
CA VAL A 341 -2.59 13.43 10.49
C VAL A 341 -2.42 14.92 10.78
N GLU A 342 -3.33 15.76 10.29
CA GLU A 342 -3.27 17.19 10.57
C GLU A 342 -3.43 17.49 12.07
N ALA A 343 -2.91 18.64 12.50
CA ALA A 343 -3.19 19.16 13.83
C ALA A 343 -4.70 19.35 14.02
N ILE A 344 -5.21 18.95 15.20
CA ILE A 344 -6.64 19.08 15.51
C ILE A 344 -6.99 20.57 15.63
N LYS A 345 -7.85 21.03 14.73
CA LYS A 345 -8.42 22.39 14.78
C LYS A 345 -9.62 22.37 15.71
N TRP A 346 -9.53 23.14 16.80
CA TRP A 346 -10.57 23.27 17.81
C TRP A 346 -11.52 24.41 17.45
N LEU A 347 -12.83 24.15 17.51
CA LEU A 347 -13.82 25.20 17.30
C LEU A 347 -13.90 26.12 18.53
N PRO A 348 -13.89 27.46 18.34
CA PRO A 348 -14.09 28.40 19.45
C PRO A 348 -15.42 28.11 20.15
N ASN A 349 -15.40 28.11 21.49
CA ASN A 349 -16.59 27.90 22.33
C ASN A 349 -17.30 26.53 22.18
N GLN A 350 -16.66 25.55 21.53
CA GLN A 350 -17.14 24.17 21.48
C GLN A 350 -16.08 23.21 22.01
N ASN A 351 -16.50 22.19 22.77
CA ASN A 351 -15.62 21.11 23.23
C ASN A 351 -15.39 20.04 22.14
N ARG A 352 -15.29 20.47 20.86
CA ARG A 352 -15.16 19.58 19.70
C ARG A 352 -14.14 20.12 18.70
N GLY A 353 -13.28 19.23 18.22
CA GLY A 353 -12.28 19.49 17.18
C GLY A 353 -12.53 18.73 15.89
N SER A 354 -11.75 19.06 14.87
CA SER A 354 -11.70 18.33 13.60
C SER A 354 -10.29 18.34 13.02
N CYS A 355 -9.95 17.31 12.27
CA CYS A 355 -8.73 17.25 11.46
C CYS A 355 -8.96 16.41 10.20
N ASN A 356 -8.08 16.57 9.22
CA ASN A 356 -8.01 15.68 8.08
C ASN A 356 -6.89 14.67 8.27
N VAL A 357 -7.14 13.48 7.77
CA VAL A 357 -6.19 12.37 7.76
C VAL A 357 -5.92 12.02 6.31
N THR A 358 -4.67 12.13 5.89
CA THR A 358 -4.24 11.84 4.52
C THR A 358 -3.65 10.45 4.46
N PHE A 359 -4.03 9.69 3.45
CA PHE A 359 -3.52 8.37 3.14
C PHE A 359 -2.72 8.41 1.83
N ALA A 360 -1.93 7.37 1.60
CA ALA A 360 -1.05 7.31 0.44
C ALA A 360 -1.82 7.39 -0.88
N THR A 361 -2.98 6.75 -0.97
CA THR A 361 -3.84 6.73 -2.16
C THR A 361 -5.34 6.79 -1.81
N GLU A 362 -6.18 7.07 -2.81
CA GLU A 362 -7.65 7.02 -2.67
C GLU A 362 -8.11 5.63 -2.18
N ALA A 363 -7.47 4.56 -2.64
CA ALA A 363 -7.78 3.21 -2.19
C ALA A 363 -7.45 2.99 -0.71
N HIS A 364 -6.31 3.50 -0.22
CA HIS A 364 -5.98 3.44 1.21
C HIS A 364 -6.98 4.23 2.07
N ALA A 365 -7.41 5.40 1.60
CA ALA A 365 -8.43 6.18 2.30
C ALA A 365 -9.78 5.46 2.32
N ALA A 366 -10.20 4.89 1.18
CA ALA A 366 -11.43 4.10 1.10
C ALA A 366 -11.36 2.87 2.00
N LEU A 367 -10.25 2.13 1.96
CA LEU A 367 -10.07 0.93 2.77
C LEU A 367 -10.05 1.25 4.26
N ALA A 368 -9.31 2.29 4.67
CA ALA A 368 -9.32 2.76 6.06
C ALA A 368 -10.72 3.18 6.52
N PHE A 369 -11.51 3.80 5.63
CA PHE A 369 -12.90 4.12 5.92
C PHE A 369 -13.76 2.86 6.08
N GLU A 370 -13.61 1.83 5.24
CA GLU A 370 -14.42 0.62 5.34
C GLU A 370 -14.02 -0.23 6.57
N THR A 371 -12.72 -0.44 6.80
CA THR A 371 -12.20 -1.42 7.76
C THR A 371 -12.24 -0.96 9.20
N VAL A 372 -12.13 0.35 9.46
CA VAL A 372 -11.91 0.81 10.82
C VAL A 372 -13.10 0.52 11.73
N GLN A 373 -12.88 -0.29 12.77
CA GLN A 373 -13.91 -0.74 13.70
C GLN A 373 -13.34 -0.75 15.13
N HIS A 374 -14.01 -0.07 16.05
CA HIS A 374 -13.62 -0.06 17.47
C HIS A 374 -14.58 -0.97 18.27
N PRO A 375 -14.09 -1.95 19.05
CA PRO A 375 -14.91 -2.98 19.71
C PRO A 375 -16.08 -2.44 20.55
N GLU A 376 -15.89 -1.28 21.19
CA GLU A 376 -16.88 -0.66 22.08
C GLU A 376 -18.03 0.09 21.36
N VAL A 377 -18.02 0.20 20.04
CA VAL A 377 -19.10 0.87 19.29
C VAL A 377 -20.20 -0.17 18.98
N LYS A 378 -21.44 0.04 19.46
CA LYS A 378 -22.54 -0.93 19.29
C LYS A 378 -23.08 -1.06 17.84
N HIS A 379 -22.83 -0.07 16.98
CA HIS A 379 -23.32 -0.03 15.59
C HIS A 379 -22.20 0.31 14.59
N GLN A 380 -21.11 -0.47 14.60
CA GLN A 380 -19.87 -0.23 13.83
C GLN A 380 -20.06 -0.11 12.31
N ASN A 381 -21.08 -0.75 11.74
CA ASN A 381 -21.31 -0.81 10.29
C ASN A 381 -22.38 0.16 9.78
N LYS A 382 -22.96 1.00 10.65
CA LYS A 382 -23.97 1.97 10.21
C LYS A 382 -23.28 3.15 9.54
N ILE A 383 -23.25 3.13 8.20
CA ILE A 383 -22.85 4.26 7.38
C ILE A 383 -24.07 5.18 7.21
N THR A 384 -23.90 6.45 7.49
CA THR A 384 -24.88 7.50 7.22
C THR A 384 -24.33 8.46 6.17
N LEU A 385 -25.21 9.32 5.65
CA LEU A 385 -24.79 10.42 4.79
C LEU A 385 -24.73 11.71 5.62
N ASP A 386 -23.77 12.58 5.31
CA ASP A 386 -23.75 13.95 5.84
C ASP A 386 -24.75 14.86 5.10
N SER A 387 -24.80 16.14 5.49
CA SER A 387 -25.73 17.12 4.90
C SER A 387 -25.50 17.40 3.41
N ILE A 388 -24.39 16.94 2.85
CA ILE A 388 -24.02 17.10 1.43
C ILE A 388 -23.91 15.74 0.71
N GLY A 389 -24.44 14.66 1.31
CA GLY A 389 -24.56 13.35 0.70
C GLY A 389 -23.30 12.47 0.78
N ARG A 390 -22.30 12.82 1.59
CA ARG A 390 -21.06 12.03 1.72
C ARG A 390 -21.17 10.99 2.81
N ARG A 391 -20.51 9.85 2.59
CA ARG A 391 -20.49 8.73 3.55
C ARG A 391 -19.75 9.13 4.82
N GLN A 392 -20.36 8.83 5.96
CA GLN A 392 -19.78 9.00 7.29
C GLN A 392 -20.16 7.83 8.20
N LYS A 393 -19.34 7.56 9.22
CA LYS A 393 -19.65 6.60 10.28
C LYS A 393 -19.13 7.08 11.64
N THR A 394 -19.75 6.55 12.70
CA THR A 394 -19.34 6.85 14.08
C THR A 394 -18.24 5.89 14.53
N VAL A 395 -17.16 6.45 15.07
CA VAL A 395 -16.01 5.71 15.59
C VAL A 395 -15.69 6.12 17.03
N ALA A 396 -14.84 5.34 17.69
CA ALA A 396 -14.29 5.65 19.00
C ALA A 396 -12.76 5.62 18.95
N ILE A 397 -12.11 6.53 19.68
CA ILE A 397 -10.65 6.69 19.71
C ILE A 397 -10.15 6.50 21.13
N THR A 398 -9.16 5.64 21.32
CA THR A 398 -8.49 5.45 22.61
C THR A 398 -7.29 6.36 22.69
N SER A 399 -7.19 7.18 23.72
CA SER A 399 -5.98 7.98 23.93
C SER A 399 -4.83 7.13 24.47
N SER A 400 -3.62 7.65 24.36
CA SER A 400 -2.39 7.14 24.98
C SER A 400 -2.50 6.87 26.49
N LYS A 401 -3.47 7.50 27.18
CA LYS A 401 -3.77 7.26 28.61
C LYS A 401 -4.81 6.16 28.84
N GLY A 402 -5.21 5.43 27.81
CA GLY A 402 -6.20 4.36 27.86
C GLY A 402 -7.66 4.82 27.94
N LYS A 403 -7.94 6.13 27.82
CA LYS A 403 -9.31 6.65 27.86
C LYS A 403 -9.96 6.53 26.48
N VAL A 404 -11.14 5.90 26.41
CA VAL A 404 -11.91 5.78 25.17
C VAL A 404 -12.83 6.99 24.99
N PHE A 405 -12.78 7.59 23.81
CA PHE A 405 -13.61 8.71 23.38
C PHE A 405 -14.57 8.24 22.29
N SER A 406 -15.83 8.10 22.64
CA SER A 406 -16.90 7.70 21.72
C SER A 406 -17.51 8.89 20.97
N ASN A 407 -18.32 8.61 19.95
CA ASN A 407 -19.07 9.59 19.15
C ASN A 407 -18.22 10.53 18.27
N VAL A 408 -17.02 10.09 17.87
CA VAL A 408 -16.24 10.77 16.83
C VAL A 408 -16.81 10.39 15.48
N GLN A 409 -16.90 11.34 14.55
CA GLN A 409 -17.43 11.09 13.21
C GLN A 409 -16.30 11.05 12.20
N LEU A 410 -16.23 9.96 11.45
CA LEU A 410 -15.30 9.76 10.34
C LEU A 410 -16.08 9.89 9.03
N GLY A 411 -15.65 10.77 8.13
CA GLY A 411 -16.29 11.00 6.84
C GLY A 411 -15.33 10.99 5.67
N VAL A 412 -15.85 10.67 4.49
CA VAL A 412 -15.16 10.78 3.20
C VAL A 412 -15.23 12.23 2.70
N LEU A 413 -14.16 12.73 2.06
CA LEU A 413 -14.03 14.13 1.63
C LEU A 413 -14.34 14.42 0.16
#